data_AF-A0A086LIK6-F1
#
_entry.id   AF-A0A086LIK6-F1
#
_cell.length_a   1.000
_cell.length_b   1.000
_cell.length_c   1.000
_cell.angle_alpha   90.00
_cell.angle_beta   90.00
_cell.angle_gamma   90.00
#
_symmetry.space_group_name_H-M   'P 1'
#
loop_
_entity.id
_entity.type
_entity.pdbx_description
1 polymer ?
#
loop_
_entity_poly.entity_id
_entity_poly.type
_entity_poly.pdbx_seq_one_letter_code
_entity_poly.pdbx_strand_id
1 'polypeptide(L)'
;RTLHDVKYSPDRSISLPTFDHSTKDPVPDGIIISPETKIVIVEGLYLCLSENEQEKEETVASLETPKRCWFNQDDNLFDVQLFLHTPLEEAGNRVVKRHLASGICDTETEAVERWNDNDAVNAAFILSHVDTAHLNAAITQD
;
A
#
# COMPACT_ATOMS: atom_id res chain seq x y z
N ARG A 1 3.99 -13.81 6.03
CA ARG A 1 3.65 -15.23 6.30
C ARG A 1 2.46 -15.68 5.46
N THR A 2 1.26 -15.11 5.62
CA THR A 2 0.07 -15.54 4.87
C THR A 2 0.19 -15.40 3.35
N LEU A 3 0.73 -14.29 2.82
CA LEU A 3 0.96 -14.16 1.36
C LEU A 3 1.99 -15.15 0.81
N HIS A 4 2.97 -15.58 1.62
CA HIS A 4 3.91 -16.62 1.21
C HIS A 4 3.19 -17.97 1.11
N ASP A 5 2.26 -18.26 2.02
CA ASP A 5 1.45 -19.48 1.94
C ASP A 5 0.57 -19.47 0.68
N VAL A 6 0.04 -18.30 0.28
CA VAL A 6 -0.70 -18.15 -0.99
C VAL A 6 0.16 -18.51 -2.20
N LYS A 7 1.42 -18.05 -2.25
CA LYS A 7 2.31 -18.31 -3.38
C LYS A 7 2.90 -19.73 -3.37
N TYR A 8 3.37 -20.18 -2.21
CA TYR A 8 4.21 -21.37 -2.09
C TYR A 8 3.45 -22.60 -1.55
N SER A 9 2.17 -22.49 -1.20
CA SER A 9 1.30 -23.62 -0.81
C SER A 9 -0.03 -23.60 -1.61
N PRO A 10 0.02 -23.63 -2.95
CA PRO A 10 -1.17 -23.45 -3.80
C PRO A 10 -2.18 -24.60 -3.74
N ASP A 11 -1.84 -25.72 -3.11
CA ASP A 11 -2.70 -26.88 -2.89
C ASP A 11 -3.59 -26.76 -1.65
N ARG A 12 -3.44 -25.68 -0.87
CA ARG A 12 -4.16 -25.46 0.38
C ARG A 12 -5.13 -24.29 0.28
N SER A 13 -6.26 -24.39 0.98
CA SER A 13 -7.10 -23.23 1.23
C SER A 13 -6.41 -22.32 2.25
N ILE A 14 -6.16 -21.07 1.88
CA ILE A 14 -5.47 -20.08 2.71
C ILE A 14 -6.48 -19.03 3.18
N SER A 15 -6.59 -18.86 4.50
CA SER A 15 -7.44 -17.85 5.11
C SER A 15 -6.66 -16.53 5.30
N LEU A 16 -7.29 -15.42 4.95
CA LEU A 16 -6.76 -14.06 5.07
C LEU A 16 -7.73 -13.17 5.82
N PRO A 17 -7.22 -12.22 6.63
CA PRO A 17 -8.08 -11.23 7.25
C PRO A 17 -8.62 -10.26 6.20
N THR A 18 -9.77 -9.64 6.50
CA THR A 18 -10.27 -8.47 5.79
C THR A 18 -10.17 -7.24 6.69
N PHE A 19 -10.60 -6.07 6.21
CA PHE A 19 -10.69 -4.85 7.00
C PHE A 19 -12.13 -4.33 6.98
N ASP A 20 -12.70 -4.09 8.15
CA ASP A 20 -14.04 -3.51 8.27
C ASP A 20 -13.91 -1.98 8.39
N HIS A 21 -14.40 -1.26 7.39
CA HIS A 21 -14.34 0.20 7.35
C HIS A 21 -15.24 0.89 8.38
N SER A 22 -16.25 0.20 8.93
CA SER A 22 -17.16 0.76 9.94
C SER A 22 -16.54 0.75 11.33
N THR A 23 -15.88 -0.35 11.71
CA THR A 23 -15.17 -0.51 12.98
C THR A 23 -13.73 -0.05 12.92
N LYS A 24 -13.17 0.10 11.71
CA LYS A 24 -11.76 0.41 11.42
C LYS A 24 -10.80 -0.64 11.97
N ASP A 25 -11.24 -1.90 12.00
CA ASP A 25 -10.48 -3.03 12.53
C ASP A 25 -10.31 -4.16 11.50
N PRO A 26 -9.19 -4.91 11.56
CA PRO A 26 -9.04 -6.15 10.83
C PRO A 26 -10.04 -7.22 11.32
N VAL A 27 -10.66 -7.93 10.38
CA VAL A 27 -11.56 -9.05 10.65
C VAL A 27 -10.84 -10.36 10.30
N PRO A 28 -10.60 -11.26 11.26
CA PRO A 28 -9.99 -12.57 10.98
C PRO A 28 -10.84 -13.41 10.02
N ASP A 29 -10.19 -14.25 9.22
CA ASP A 29 -10.83 -15.22 8.32
C ASP A 29 -11.87 -14.64 7.35
N GLY A 30 -11.70 -13.38 6.95
CA GLY A 30 -12.65 -12.67 6.11
C GLY A 30 -12.64 -13.11 4.64
N ILE A 31 -11.53 -13.66 4.13
CA ILE A 31 -11.41 -14.21 2.77
C ILE A 31 -10.69 -15.55 2.81
N ILE A 32 -11.14 -16.50 1.99
CA ILE A 32 -10.44 -17.77 1.75
C ILE A 32 -10.01 -17.82 0.28
N ILE A 33 -8.72 -18.01 0.05
CA ILE A 33 -8.17 -18.32 -1.28
C ILE A 33 -8.14 -19.84 -1.43
N SER A 34 -8.87 -20.34 -2.43
CA SER A 34 -8.98 -21.78 -2.72
C SER A 34 -7.87 -22.27 -3.67
N PRO A 35 -7.49 -23.56 -3.65
CA PRO A 35 -6.53 -24.15 -4.61
C PRO A 35 -6.93 -24.01 -6.09
N GLU A 36 -8.22 -23.81 -6.36
CA GLU A 36 -8.76 -23.58 -7.69
C GLU A 36 -8.45 -22.17 -8.22
N THR A 37 -8.18 -21.21 -7.32
CA THR A 37 -7.85 -19.82 -7.67
C THR A 37 -6.49 -19.77 -8.38
N LYS A 38 -6.48 -19.35 -9.65
CA LYS A 38 -5.26 -19.33 -10.48
C LYS A 38 -4.52 -18.00 -10.49
N ILE A 39 -5.23 -16.92 -10.18
CA ILE A 39 -4.68 -15.56 -10.15
C ILE A 39 -5.18 -14.89 -8.87
N VAL A 40 -4.25 -14.30 -8.13
CA VAL A 40 -4.53 -13.50 -6.95
C VAL A 40 -3.97 -12.10 -7.21
N ILE A 41 -4.84 -11.10 -7.14
CA ILE A 41 -4.43 -9.70 -7.20
C ILE A 41 -4.33 -9.20 -5.77
N VAL A 42 -3.13 -8.78 -5.39
CA VAL A 42 -2.87 -8.15 -4.09
C VAL A 42 -2.72 -6.66 -4.33
N GLU A 43 -3.52 -5.86 -3.63
CA GLU A 43 -3.48 -4.40 -3.74
C GLU A 43 -3.15 -3.77 -2.38
N GLY A 44 -2.50 -2.60 -2.41
CA GLY A 44 -2.07 -1.90 -1.22
C GLY A 44 -0.98 -0.86 -1.50
N LEU A 45 -0.81 0.05 -0.54
CA LEU A 45 0.07 1.21 -0.68
C LEU A 45 1.57 0.85 -0.76
N TYR A 46 2.01 -0.18 -0.05
CA TYR A 46 3.42 -0.42 0.24
C TYR A 46 4.02 -1.65 -0.46
N LEU A 47 3.28 -2.27 -1.39
CA LEU A 47 3.68 -3.54 -2.02
C LEU A 47 4.87 -3.42 -2.98
N CYS A 48 5.15 -2.20 -3.45
CA CYS A 48 6.19 -1.90 -4.44
C CYS A 48 7.37 -1.11 -3.86
N LEU A 49 7.51 -1.07 -2.52
CA LEU A 49 8.60 -0.37 -1.87
C LEU A 49 9.84 -1.26 -1.75
N SER A 50 11.02 -0.67 -1.93
CA SER A 50 12.32 -1.30 -1.68
C SER A 50 13.19 -0.44 -0.77
N GLU A 51 13.99 -1.09 0.07
CA GLU A 51 14.94 -0.43 0.96
C GLU A 51 16.04 0.21 0.08
N ASN A 52 16.16 1.53 0.07
CA ASN A 52 17.23 2.18 -0.68
C ASN A 52 18.59 1.93 0.03
N GLU A 53 19.68 1.91 -0.74
CA GLU A 53 21.03 1.71 -0.15
C GLU A 53 21.49 2.89 0.72
N GLN A 54 20.90 4.08 0.54
CA GLN A 54 21.27 5.29 1.26
C GLN A 54 20.81 5.25 2.73
N GLU A 55 19.75 4.52 3.05
CA GLU A 55 19.25 4.31 4.41
C GLU A 55 20.04 3.27 5.21
N LYS A 56 20.93 2.50 4.56
CA LYS A 56 21.76 1.49 5.23
C LYS A 56 22.97 2.09 5.96
N GLU A 57 23.40 3.31 5.62
CA GLU A 57 24.68 3.88 6.10
C GLU A 57 24.54 5.06 7.08
N GLU A 58 23.35 5.58 7.38
CA GLU A 58 23.23 6.73 8.30
C GLU A 58 22.50 6.39 9.60
N THR A 59 23.33 6.09 10.60
CA THR A 59 22.98 6.13 12.04
C THR A 59 22.76 7.58 12.46
N VAL A 60 21.69 8.23 12.01
CA VAL A 60 21.31 9.57 12.51
C VAL A 60 19.95 9.47 13.18
N ALA A 61 20.00 9.52 14.51
CA ALA A 61 18.90 9.32 15.44
C ALA A 61 17.85 10.46 15.48
N SER A 62 17.46 11.03 14.34
CA SER A 62 16.43 12.07 14.31
C SER A 62 15.59 12.04 13.02
N LEU A 63 14.27 11.95 13.23
CA LEU A 63 13.17 11.67 12.29
C LEU A 63 13.01 10.16 12.00
N GLU A 64 11.78 9.68 12.18
CA GLU A 64 11.43 8.26 12.30
C GLU A 64 11.98 7.44 11.12
N THR A 65 13.00 6.61 11.39
CA THR A 65 13.52 5.67 10.41
C THR A 65 12.36 4.80 9.90
N PRO A 66 12.16 4.68 8.58
CA PRO A 66 11.12 3.83 8.02
C PRO A 66 11.23 2.42 8.61
N LYS A 67 10.14 1.88 9.11
CA LYS A 67 10.19 0.53 9.69
C LYS A 67 10.50 -0.45 8.57
N ARG A 68 11.55 -1.24 8.73
CA ARG A 68 11.95 -2.28 7.77
C ARG A 68 10.80 -3.19 7.32
N CYS A 69 9.80 -3.40 8.20
CA CYS A 69 8.62 -4.19 7.88
C CYS A 69 7.66 -3.56 6.84
N TRP A 70 7.87 -2.30 6.45
CA TRP A 70 7.10 -1.63 5.39
C TRP A 70 7.59 -1.99 3.99
N PHE A 71 8.85 -2.38 3.84
CA PHE A 71 9.43 -2.75 2.56
C PHE A 71 9.18 -4.22 2.26
N ASN A 72 9.02 -4.55 0.97
CA ASN A 72 9.03 -5.95 0.57
C ASN A 72 10.42 -6.55 0.86
N GLN A 73 10.47 -7.63 1.64
CA GLN A 73 11.71 -8.30 2.01
C GLN A 73 11.97 -9.56 1.16
N ASP A 74 11.05 -9.89 0.24
CA ASP A 74 11.16 -11.01 -0.69
C ASP A 74 10.81 -10.54 -2.11
N ASP A 75 11.84 -10.27 -2.91
CA ASP A 75 11.71 -9.83 -4.30
C ASP A 75 10.96 -10.85 -5.18
N ASN A 76 10.85 -12.10 -4.73
CA ASN A 76 10.16 -13.15 -5.46
C ASN A 76 8.73 -13.38 -4.95
N LEU A 77 8.21 -12.59 -4.01
CA LEU A 77 6.86 -12.80 -3.49
C LEU A 77 5.77 -12.55 -4.53
N PHE A 78 5.97 -11.62 -5.46
CA PHE A 78 4.99 -11.28 -6.50
C PHE A 78 5.53 -11.67 -7.88
N ASP A 79 4.68 -12.31 -8.70
CA ASP A 79 5.07 -12.66 -10.08
C ASP A 79 4.99 -11.45 -11.03
N VAL A 80 4.10 -10.51 -10.71
CA VAL A 80 3.93 -9.24 -11.43
C VAL A 80 3.69 -8.13 -10.41
N GLN A 81 4.48 -7.05 -10.49
CA GLN A 81 4.32 -5.82 -9.71
C GLN A 81 3.94 -4.67 -10.64
N LEU A 82 2.83 -4.03 -10.33
CA LEU A 82 2.30 -2.88 -11.05
C LEU A 82 2.18 -1.70 -10.08
N PHE A 83 2.64 -0.53 -10.51
CA PHE A 83 2.46 0.70 -9.74
C PHE A 83 1.48 1.64 -10.44
N LEU A 84 0.44 2.07 -9.74
CA LEU A 84 -0.52 3.05 -10.26
C LEU A 84 -0.01 4.45 -9.94
N HIS A 85 0.62 5.10 -10.93
CA HIS A 85 1.15 6.44 -10.76
C HIS A 85 0.08 7.48 -11.06
N THR A 86 -0.27 8.26 -10.05
CA THR A 86 -1.21 9.39 -10.15
C THR A 86 -0.51 10.66 -9.64
N PRO A 87 -0.59 11.80 -10.35
CA PRO A 87 -0.06 13.07 -9.85
C PRO A 87 -0.62 13.42 -8.47
N LEU A 88 0.21 13.96 -7.58
CA LEU A 88 -0.19 14.28 -6.19
C LEU A 88 -1.38 15.23 -6.11
N GLU A 89 -1.44 16.21 -7.00
CA GLU A 89 -2.57 17.16 -7.09
C GLU A 89 -3.88 16.43 -7.38
N GLU A 90 -3.87 15.53 -8.38
CA GLU A 90 -5.06 14.77 -8.76
C GLU A 90 -5.46 13.75 -7.68
N ALA A 91 -4.48 13.09 -7.06
CA ALA A 91 -4.73 12.21 -5.92
C ALA A 91 -5.36 12.98 -4.75
N GLY A 92 -4.82 14.16 -4.43
CA GLY A 92 -5.35 15.05 -3.39
C GLY A 92 -6.77 15.49 -3.67
N ASN A 93 -7.06 15.94 -4.89
CA ASN A 93 -8.41 16.31 -5.33
C ASN A 93 -9.41 15.16 -5.13
N ARG A 94 -9.02 13.91 -5.43
CA ARG A 94 -9.86 12.73 -5.25
C ARG A 94 -10.08 12.39 -3.78
N VAL A 95 -9.03 12.45 -2.96
CA VAL A 95 -9.13 12.13 -1.53
C VAL A 95 -9.95 13.18 -0.79
N VAL A 96 -9.78 14.47 -1.06
CA VAL A 96 -10.59 15.55 -0.50
C VAL A 96 -12.07 15.33 -0.82
N LYS A 97 -12.42 15.06 -2.09
CA LYS A 97 -13.79 14.73 -2.49
C LYS A 97 -14.33 13.51 -1.74
N ARG A 98 -13.50 12.48 -1.53
CA ARG A 98 -13.88 11.26 -0.78
C ARG A 98 -14.09 11.54 0.70
N HIS A 99 -13.27 12.37 1.34
CA HIS A 99 -13.44 12.77 2.74
C HIS A 99 -14.79 13.44 2.97
N LEU A 100 -15.17 14.37 2.08
CA LEU A 100 -16.46 15.05 2.14
C LEU A 100 -17.63 14.09 1.89
N ALA A 101 -17.55 13.28 0.82
CA ALA A 101 -18.63 12.36 0.45
C ALA A 101 -18.89 11.27 1.50
N SER A 102 -17.87 10.87 2.25
CA SER A 102 -17.98 9.86 3.32
C SER A 102 -18.36 10.46 4.68
N GLY A 103 -18.42 11.79 4.81
CA GLY A 103 -18.66 12.47 6.09
C GLY A 103 -17.50 12.35 7.08
N ILE A 104 -16.29 12.06 6.60
CA ILE A 104 -15.07 12.06 7.43
C ILE A 104 -14.68 13.49 7.82
N CYS A 105 -14.96 14.45 6.93
CA CYS A 105 -14.75 15.88 7.15
C CYS A 105 -16.02 16.64 6.76
N ASP A 106 -16.35 17.69 7.51
CA ASP A 106 -17.56 18.49 7.31
C ASP A 106 -17.35 19.60 6.27
N THR A 107 -16.10 20.00 6.04
CA THR A 107 -15.75 21.11 5.12
C THR A 107 -14.58 20.76 4.22
N GLU A 108 -14.52 21.39 3.05
CA GLU A 108 -13.41 21.22 2.11
C GLU A 108 -12.07 21.63 2.73
N THR A 109 -12.03 22.70 3.52
CA THR A 109 -10.83 23.14 4.24
C THR A 109 -10.29 22.05 5.17
N GLU A 110 -11.15 21.45 6.00
CA GLU A 110 -10.78 20.34 6.89
C GLU A 110 -10.30 19.12 6.09
N ALA A 111 -10.97 18.80 4.98
CA ALA A 111 -10.58 17.68 4.13
C ALA A 111 -9.21 17.87 3.48
N VAL A 112 -8.87 19.12 3.09
CA VAL A 112 -7.56 19.50 2.55
C VAL A 112 -6.48 19.45 3.63
N GLU A 113 -6.75 19.99 4.82
CA GLU A 113 -5.82 19.89 5.97
C GLU A 113 -5.52 18.43 6.30
N ARG A 114 -6.56 17.59 6.38
CA ARG A 114 -6.42 16.16 6.63
C ARG A 114 -5.60 15.43 5.56
N TRP A 115 -5.79 15.77 4.28
CA TRP A 115 -4.98 15.24 3.19
C TRP A 115 -3.51 15.61 3.38
N ASN A 116 -3.22 16.89 3.64
CA ASN A 116 -1.84 17.39 3.80
C ASN A 116 -1.11 16.72 4.97
N ASP A 117 -1.80 16.51 6.09
CA ASP A 117 -1.20 16.01 7.32
C ASP A 117 -1.02 14.48 7.35
N ASN A 118 -1.68 13.73 6.46
CA ASN A 118 -1.69 12.27 6.51
C ASN A 118 -1.45 11.63 5.15
N ASP A 119 -2.45 11.67 4.26
CA ASP A 119 -2.40 10.94 2.99
C ASP A 119 -1.27 11.46 2.07
N ALA A 120 -1.02 12.77 2.06
CA ALA A 120 0.06 13.38 1.29
C ALA A 120 1.44 12.97 1.81
N VAL A 121 1.60 12.85 3.14
CA VAL A 121 2.86 12.37 3.75
C VAL A 121 3.12 10.93 3.34
N ASN A 122 2.10 10.07 3.40
CA ASN A 122 2.19 8.68 2.93
C ASN A 122 2.49 8.60 1.43
N ALA A 123 1.84 9.43 0.61
CA ALA A 123 2.06 9.47 -0.83
C ALA A 123 3.49 9.91 -1.18
N ALA A 124 4.00 10.94 -0.50
CA ALA A 124 5.39 11.39 -0.66
C ALA A 124 6.38 10.28 -0.28
N PHE A 125 6.14 9.59 0.84
CA PHE A 125 6.93 8.44 1.27
C PHE A 125 6.92 7.33 0.20
N ILE A 126 5.75 6.94 -0.32
CA ILE A 126 5.66 5.90 -1.35
C ILE A 126 6.44 6.31 -2.61
N LEU A 127 6.26 7.54 -3.07
CA LEU A 127 6.92 8.04 -4.28
C LEU A 127 8.45 8.10 -4.14
N SER A 128 8.98 8.29 -2.93
CA SER A 128 10.43 8.29 -2.70
C SER A 128 11.04 6.89 -2.48
N HIS A 129 10.22 5.86 -2.26
CA HIS A 129 10.70 4.49 -1.95
C HIS A 129 10.20 3.42 -2.94
N VAL A 130 9.42 3.80 -3.96
CA VAL A 130 9.00 2.87 -5.00
C VAL A 130 10.21 2.36 -5.78
N ASP A 131 10.30 1.05 -5.92
CA ASP A 131 11.35 0.40 -6.68
C ASP A 131 11.02 0.38 -8.17
N THR A 132 11.20 1.52 -8.82
CA THR A 132 10.91 1.65 -10.26
C THR A 132 11.71 0.67 -11.15
N ALA A 133 12.84 0.13 -10.68
CA ALA A 133 13.68 -0.77 -11.44
C ALA A 133 13.10 -2.20 -11.52
N HIS A 134 12.34 -2.61 -10.51
CA HIS A 134 11.77 -3.96 -10.42
C HIS A 134 10.26 -4.03 -10.78
N LEU A 135 9.64 -2.89 -11.10
CA LEU A 135 8.25 -2.88 -11.58
C LEU A 135 8.14 -3.54 -12.96
N ASN A 136 7.09 -4.34 -13.16
CA ASN A 136 6.71 -4.79 -14.50
C ASN A 136 6.05 -3.67 -15.31
N ALA A 137 5.32 -2.76 -14.67
CA ALA A 137 4.83 -1.53 -15.29
C ALA A 137 4.47 -0.45 -14.25
N ALA A 138 4.62 0.81 -14.65
CA ALA A 138 3.98 1.95 -14.02
C ALA A 138 2.81 2.41 -14.90
N ILE A 139 1.59 2.36 -14.38
CA ILE A 139 0.36 2.73 -15.09
C ILE A 139 0.02 4.17 -14.71
N THR A 140 -0.02 5.04 -15.71
CA THR A 140 -0.49 6.42 -15.57
C THR A 140 -1.92 6.55 -16.09
N GLN A 141 -2.65 7.55 -15.60
CA GLN A 141 -3.89 7.99 -16.24
C GLN A 141 -3.57 9.20 -17.11
N ASP A 142 -3.99 9.15 -18.37
CA ASP A 142 -3.92 10.26 -19.32
C ASP A 142 -5.03 11.29 -19.06
#